data_AF-A0AAJ1SNZ9-F1
#
_entry.id   AF-A0AAJ1SNZ9-F1
#
_cell.length_a   1.000
_cell.length_b   1.000
_cell.length_c   1.000
_cell.angle_alpha   90.00
_cell.angle_beta   90.00
_cell.angle_gamma   90.00
#
_symmetry.space_group_name_H-M   'P 1'
#
loop_
_entity.id
_entity.type
_entity.pdbx_description
1 polymer ?
#
loop_
_entity_poly.entity_id
_entity_poly.type
_entity_poly.pdbx_seq_one_letter_code
_entity_poly.pdbx_strand_id
1 'polypeptide(L)'
;MGVDHLIVLSKLLFWTPFIIMTSAFFYLFKRPNKYLLLSACPMIYFIHKIRGFYYYDSGSSLFCYEIGLLASAIFFIFVLEYFRKK
;
A
#
# COMPACT_ATOMS: atom_id res chain seq x y z
N MET A 1 26.21 9.63 5.96
CA MET A 1 26.08 8.18 6.25
C MET A 1 24.78 7.80 6.94
N GLY A 2 24.07 8.68 7.67
CA GLY A 2 22.76 8.33 8.28
C GLY A 2 21.53 8.46 7.36
N VAL A 3 21.60 9.31 6.33
CA VAL A 3 20.47 9.61 5.43
C VAL A 3 20.24 8.47 4.42
N ASP A 4 21.31 7.82 3.97
CA ASP A 4 21.27 6.75 2.98
C ASP A 4 20.54 5.50 3.51
N HIS A 5 20.72 5.17 4.79
CA HIS A 5 20.04 4.05 5.43
C HIS A 5 18.53 4.29 5.58
N LEU A 6 18.10 5.51 5.89
CA LEU A 6 16.69 5.89 5.99
C LEU A 6 16.00 5.78 4.62
N ILE A 7 16.69 6.20 3.56
CA ILE A 7 16.20 6.08 2.18
C ILE A 7 16.04 4.60 1.83
N VAL A 8 17.05 3.76 2.07
CA VAL A 8 16.98 2.30 1.80
C VAL A 8 15.87 1.63 2.60
N LEU A 9 15.68 2.01 3.87
CA LEU A 9 14.63 1.46 4.71
C LEU A 9 13.23 1.84 4.20
N SER A 10 13.03 3.11 3.78
CA SER A 10 11.79 3.57 3.13
C SER A 10 11.55 2.81 1.82
N LYS A 11 12.58 2.63 0.98
CA LYS A 11 12.45 1.78 -0.22
C LYS A 11 11.95 0.39 0.14
N LEU A 12 12.52 -0.24 1.17
CA LEU A 12 12.12 -1.58 1.60
C LEU A 12 10.70 -1.61 2.21
N LEU A 13 10.33 -0.59 2.99
CA LEU A 13 8.99 -0.44 3.56
C LEU A 13 7.92 -0.28 2.48
N PHE A 14 8.24 0.33 1.35
CA PHE A 14 7.32 0.45 0.21
C PHE A 14 7.04 -0.88 -0.49
N TRP A 15 8.01 -1.81 -0.53
CA TRP A 15 7.82 -3.11 -1.18
C TRP A 15 6.80 -3.99 -0.45
N THR A 16 6.74 -3.92 0.87
CA THR A 16 5.82 -4.73 1.69
C THR A 16 4.34 -4.51 1.32
N PRO A 17 3.78 -3.28 1.33
CA PRO A 17 2.41 -3.03 0.92
C PRO A 17 2.17 -3.28 -0.59
N PHE A 18 3.20 -3.12 -1.43
CA PHE A 18 3.10 -3.42 -2.86
C PHE A 18 2.92 -4.93 -3.13
N ILE A 19 3.67 -5.78 -2.43
CA ILE A 19 3.56 -7.25 -2.51
C ILE A 19 2.19 -7.71 -1.98
N ILE A 20 1.75 -7.14 -0.85
CA ILE A 20 0.42 -7.43 -0.27
C ILE A 20 -0.68 -7.06 -1.27
N MET A 21 -0.59 -5.90 -1.93
CA MET A 21 -1.55 -5.48 -2.95
C MET A 21 -1.58 -6.45 -4.12
N THR A 22 -0.41 -6.82 -4.66
CA THR A 22 -0.34 -7.73 -5.81
C THR A 22 -1.00 -9.07 -5.48
N SER A 23 -0.69 -9.61 -4.30
CA SER A 23 -1.28 -10.84 -3.78
C SER A 23 -2.80 -10.73 -3.58
N ALA A 24 -3.26 -9.61 -3.02
CA ALA A 24 -4.67 -9.31 -2.83
C ALA A 24 -5.44 -9.16 -4.14
N PHE A 25 -4.83 -8.56 -5.16
CA PHE A 25 -5.44 -8.38 -6.48
C PHE A 25 -5.67 -9.73 -7.18
N PHE A 26 -4.70 -10.64 -7.08
CA PHE A 26 -4.86 -12.02 -7.54
C PHE A 26 -5.96 -12.77 -6.77
N TYR A 27 -6.09 -12.54 -5.46
CA TYR A 27 -7.15 -13.12 -4.64
C TYR A 27 -8.54 -12.61 -5.05
N LEU A 28 -8.66 -11.31 -5.30
CA LEU A 28 -9.88 -10.63 -5.75
C LEU A 28 -10.37 -11.12 -7.11
N PHE A 29 -9.45 -11.46 -8.03
CA PHE A 29 -9.80 -12.01 -9.34
C PHE A 29 -10.59 -13.31 -9.24
N LYS A 30 -10.39 -14.07 -8.15
CA LYS A 30 -11.08 -15.36 -7.92
C LYS A 30 -12.52 -15.18 -7.44
N ARG A 31 -12.85 -14.04 -6.83
CA ARG A 31 -14.22 -13.67 -6.41
C ARG A 31 -14.37 -12.14 -6.48
N PRO A 32 -14.84 -11.59 -7.61
CA PRO A 32 -15.01 -10.15 -7.74
C PRO A 32 -16.12 -9.69 -6.79
N ASN A 33 -15.76 -8.88 -5.81
CA ASN A 33 -16.69 -8.26 -4.88
C ASN A 33 -16.52 -6.74 -4.93
N LYS A 34 -17.62 -6.03 -5.24
CA LYS A 34 -17.64 -4.57 -5.39
C LYS A 34 -17.11 -3.84 -4.15
N TYR A 35 -17.41 -4.33 -2.94
CA TYR A 35 -16.95 -3.72 -1.69
C TYR A 35 -15.45 -3.91 -1.45
N LEU A 36 -14.92 -5.02 -1.94
CA LEU A 36 -13.52 -5.42 -1.79
C LEU A 36 -12.64 -4.73 -2.84
N LEU A 37 -13.21 -4.40 -4.01
CA LEU A 37 -12.62 -3.44 -4.95
C LEU A 37 -12.61 -2.01 -4.38
N LEU A 38 -13.69 -1.58 -3.71
CA LEU A 38 -13.78 -0.24 -3.13
C LEU A 38 -12.74 -0.03 -2.02
N SER A 39 -12.45 -1.05 -1.21
CA SER A 39 -11.42 -0.98 -0.17
C SER A 39 -10.00 -0.94 -0.74
N ALA A 40 -9.78 -1.36 -1.99
CA ALA A 40 -8.48 -1.26 -2.66
C ALA A 40 -8.18 0.16 -3.20
N CYS A 41 -9.21 0.99 -3.44
CA CYS A 41 -9.04 2.36 -3.94
C CYS A 41 -8.08 3.23 -3.11
N PRO A 42 -8.20 3.34 -1.77
CA PRO A 42 -7.28 4.14 -0.96
C PRO A 42 -5.83 3.68 -1.09
N MET A 43 -5.57 2.38 -1.17
CA MET A 43 -4.21 1.89 -1.43
C MET A 43 -3.66 2.35 -2.78
N ILE A 44 -4.45 2.21 -3.86
CA ILE A 44 -4.04 2.59 -5.21
C ILE A 44 -3.72 4.10 -5.26
N TYR A 45 -4.52 4.92 -4.57
CA TYR A 45 -4.27 6.36 -4.44
C TYR A 45 -2.92 6.66 -3.78
N PHE A 46 -2.63 6.04 -2.62
CA PHE A 46 -1.36 6.24 -1.92
C PHE A 46 -0.17 5.76 -2.75
N ILE A 47 -0.27 4.63 -3.44
CA ILE A 47 0.79 4.13 -4.34
C ILE A 47 1.05 5.10 -5.48
N HIS A 48 0.00 5.61 -6.12
CA HIS A 48 0.17 6.54 -7.23
C HIS A 48 0.83 7.85 -6.78
N LYS A 49 0.44 8.36 -5.61
CA LYS A 49 1.08 9.50 -4.95
C LYS A 49 2.55 9.22 -4.64
N ILE A 50 2.86 8.07 -4.04
CA ILE A 50 4.24 7.69 -3.70
C ILE A 50 5.09 7.57 -4.96
N ARG A 51 4.59 6.95 -6.04
CA ARG A 51 5.29 6.89 -7.34
C ARG A 51 5.67 8.26 -7.88
N GLY A 52 4.77 9.24 -7.73
CA GLY A 52 5.03 10.63 -8.13
C GLY A 52 6.13 11.29 -7.29
N PHE A 53 6.12 11.08 -5.98
CA PHE A 53 7.12 11.63 -5.07
C PHE A 53 8.48 10.93 -5.14
N TYR A 54 8.50 9.63 -5.45
CA TYR A 54 9.72 8.86 -5.65
C TYR A 54 10.58 9.38 -6.81
N TYR A 55 9.95 10.07 -7.76
CA TYR A 55 10.62 10.67 -8.92
C TYR A 55 11.12 12.11 -8.64
N TYR A 56 10.68 12.75 -7.56
CA TYR A 56 10.91 14.18 -7.27
C TYR A 56 11.61 14.44 -5.92
N ASP A 57 12.34 13.44 -5.40
CA ASP A 57 13.39 13.59 -4.36
C ASP A 57 12.98 14.35 -3.08
N SER A 58 11.80 14.02 -2.54
CA SER A 58 11.27 14.65 -1.30
C SER A 58 11.16 13.63 -0.17
N GLY A 59 12.30 13.30 0.44
CA GLY A 59 12.45 12.22 1.45
C GLY A 59 11.54 12.33 2.68
N SER A 60 11.15 13.53 3.10
CA SER A 60 10.28 13.73 4.27
C SER A 60 8.78 13.57 3.96
N SER A 61 8.34 13.88 2.74
CA SER A 61 6.94 13.70 2.34
C SER A 61 6.61 12.22 2.08
N LEU A 62 7.58 11.46 1.57
CA LEU A 62 7.48 10.02 1.30
C LEU A 62 7.07 9.21 2.54
N PHE A 63 7.66 9.52 3.70
CA PHE A 63 7.39 8.77 4.94
C PHE A 63 5.93 8.86 5.40
N CYS A 64 5.30 10.04 5.29
CA CYS A 64 3.88 10.22 5.60
C CYS A 64 2.97 9.41 4.67
N TYR A 65 3.30 9.34 3.38
CA TYR A 65 2.53 8.55 2.43
C TYR A 65 2.73 7.05 2.63
N GLU A 66 3.92 6.61 3.03
CA GLU A 66 4.18 5.21 3.41
C GLU A 66 3.36 4.77 4.63
N ILE A 67 3.25 5.63 5.65
CA ILE A 67 2.37 5.37 6.80
C ILE A 67 0.90 5.30 6.35
N GLY A 68 0.46 6.20 5.46
CA GLY A 68 -0.89 6.17 4.88
C GLY A 68 -1.16 4.90 4.07
N LEU A 69 -0.15 4.40 3.38
CA LEU A 69 -0.21 3.14 2.63
C LEU A 69 -0.32 1.94 3.57
N LEU A 70 0.44 1.91 4.66
CA LEU A 70 0.33 0.88 5.71
C LEU A 70 -1.04 0.87 6.39
N ALA A 71 -1.57 2.04 6.73
CA ALA A 71 -2.91 2.15 7.33
C ALA A 71 -3.99 1.63 6.35
N SER A 72 -3.87 1.97 5.07
CA SER A 72 -4.75 1.45 4.02
C SER A 72 -4.61 -0.06 3.84
N ALA A 73 -3.39 -0.60 4.01
CA ALA A 73 -3.11 -2.03 4.01
C ALA A 73 -3.81 -2.78 5.13
N ILE A 74 -3.70 -2.28 6.35
CA ILE A 74 -4.38 -2.87 7.51
C ILE A 74 -5.90 -2.85 7.29
N PHE A 75 -6.46 -1.72 6.85
CA PHE A 75 -7.89 -1.60 6.58
C PHE A 75 -8.38 -2.62 5.54
N PHE A 76 -7.64 -2.77 4.44
CA PHE A 76 -7.99 -3.72 3.40
C PHE A 76 -7.95 -5.17 3.90
N ILE A 77 -6.94 -5.55 4.70
CA ILE A 77 -6.83 -6.90 5.28
C ILE A 77 -8.04 -7.18 6.18
N PHE A 78 -8.45 -6.22 7.01
CA PHE A 78 -9.64 -6.35 7.86
C PHE A 78 -10.92 -6.57 7.03
N VAL A 79 -11.11 -5.78 5.96
CA VAL A 79 -12.25 -5.96 5.05
C VAL A 79 -12.21 -7.34 4.37
N LEU A 80 -11.03 -7.79 3.96
CA LEU A 80 -10.85 -9.09 3.33
C LEU A 80 -11.18 -10.23 4.31
N GLU A 81 -10.75 -10.14 5.57
CA GLU A 81 -11.08 -11.12 6.59
C GLU A 81 -12.58 -11.15 6.91
N TYR A 82 -13.23 -9.99 6.95
CA TYR A 82 -14.68 -9.90 7.14
C TYR A 82 -15.45 -10.66 6.05
N PHE A 83 -15.08 -10.47 4.78
CA PHE A 83 -15.71 -11.20 3.67
C PHE A 83 -15.32 -12.68 3.60
N ARG A 84 -14.16 -13.08 4.15
CA ARG A 84 -13.77 -14.49 4.24
C ARG A 84 -14.57 -15.25 5.30
N LYS A 85 -14.96 -14.59 6.40
CA LYS A 85 -15.76 -15.18 7.48
C LYS A 85 -17.26 -15.27 7.15
N LYS A 86 -17.71 -14.59 6.10
CA LYS A 86 -19.11 -14.58 5.64
C LYS A 86 -19.32 -15.55 4.49
#